data_AF-A0A3B9Z574-F1
#
_entry.id   AF-A0A3B9Z574-F1
#
_cell.length_a   1.000
_cell.length_b   1.000
_cell.length_c   1.000
_cell.angle_alpha   90.00
_cell.angle_beta   90.00
_cell.angle_gamma   90.00
#
_symmetry.space_group_name_H-M   'P 1'
#
loop_
_entity.id
_entity.type
_entity.pdbx_description
1 polymer ?
#
loop_
_entity_poly.entity_id
_entity_poly.type
_entity_poly.pdbx_seq_one_letter_code
_entity_poly.pdbx_strand_id
1 'polypeptide(L)'
;APFDTTKRGAFDDEAYLQNVPEMFGALRQHFGYGPKFTHDVHEHLRPHQAVALAQALEPHRLFFVEDILPPEHVAYYRHIKQVCTTPQAMGELFINSAEYLPLIQ
;
A
#
# COMPACT_ATOMS: atom_id res chain seq x y z
N ALA A 1 16.86 20.75 -8.05
CA ALA A 1 16.42 19.58 -8.84
C ALA A 1 15.71 18.64 -7.88
N PRO A 2 14.53 18.08 -8.21
CA PRO A 2 13.67 17.49 -7.17
C PRO A 2 14.11 16.12 -6.66
N PHE A 3 15.27 15.59 -7.06
CA PHE A 3 15.78 14.31 -6.57
C PHE A 3 17.29 14.39 -6.31
N ASP A 4 17.66 14.92 -5.15
CA ASP A 4 19.02 14.80 -4.60
C ASP A 4 19.15 13.45 -3.90
N THR A 5 19.82 12.50 -4.54
CA THR A 5 20.02 11.12 -4.05
C THR A 5 21.12 11.00 -2.99
N THR A 6 21.76 12.11 -2.59
CA THR A 6 22.94 12.10 -1.70
C THR A 6 22.61 12.16 -0.21
N LYS A 7 21.33 12.41 0.15
CA LYS A 7 20.83 12.27 1.52
C LYS A 7 19.77 11.18 1.53
N ARG A 8 20.09 10.01 2.10
CA ARG A 8 19.05 9.12 2.63
C ARG A 8 18.45 9.82 3.85
N GLY A 9 17.44 10.65 3.61
CA GLY A 9 16.58 11.16 4.67
C GLY A 9 15.86 9.99 5.34
N ALA A 10 15.44 10.18 6.59
CA ALA A 10 14.50 9.26 7.21
C ALA A 10 13.24 9.17 6.35
N PHE A 11 12.61 8.00 6.31
CA PHE A 11 11.32 7.84 5.67
C PHE A 11 10.29 8.71 6.40
N ASP A 12 9.52 9.48 5.63
CA ASP A 12 8.48 10.37 6.14
C ASP A 12 7.12 9.78 5.77
N ASP A 13 6.53 9.06 6.72
CA ASP A 13 5.25 8.38 6.50
C ASP A 13 4.13 9.38 6.14
N GLU A 14 4.15 10.59 6.69
CA GLU A 14 3.07 11.57 6.48
C GLU A 14 3.14 12.10 5.06
N ALA A 15 4.34 12.47 4.60
CA ALA A 15 4.58 12.82 3.21
C ALA A 15 4.20 11.67 2.27
N TYR A 16 4.49 10.43 2.63
CA TYR A 16 4.14 9.26 1.83
C TYR A 16 2.62 9.07 1.70
N LEU A 17 1.88 9.17 2.82
CA LEU A 17 0.41 9.07 2.85
C LEU A 17 -0.29 10.16 2.03
N GLN A 18 0.32 11.33 1.90
CA GLN A 18 -0.20 12.42 1.07
C GLN A 18 0.17 12.24 -0.40
N ASN A 19 1.45 12.00 -0.69
CA ASN A 19 1.97 12.01 -2.05
C ASN A 19 1.51 10.81 -2.90
N VAL A 20 1.32 9.64 -2.29
CA VAL A 20 0.96 8.42 -3.03
C VAL A 20 -0.43 8.52 -3.66
N PRO A 21 -1.51 8.87 -2.93
CA PRO A 21 -2.81 9.11 -3.53
C PRO A 21 -2.79 10.24 -4.58
N GLU A 22 -2.10 11.36 -4.31
CA GLU A 22 -1.97 12.47 -5.26
C GLU A 22 -1.31 12.05 -6.57
N MET A 23 -0.22 11.27 -6.49
CA MET A 23 0.45 10.69 -7.64
C MET A 23 -0.52 9.81 -8.45
N PHE A 24 -1.29 8.93 -7.80
CA PHE A 24 -2.28 8.12 -8.52
C PHE A 24 -3.42 8.96 -9.11
N GLY A 25 -3.81 10.05 -8.46
CA GLY A 25 -4.71 11.06 -9.02
C GLY A 25 -4.18 11.61 -10.35
N ALA A 26 -2.93 12.05 -10.36
CA ALA A 26 -2.26 12.55 -11.57
C ALA A 26 -2.12 11.48 -12.66
N LEU A 27 -1.75 10.25 -12.29
CA LEU A 27 -1.66 9.13 -13.23
C LEU A 27 -3.04 8.80 -13.84
N ARG A 28 -4.11 8.82 -13.05
CA ARG A 28 -5.47 8.60 -13.56
C ARG A 28 -5.96 9.74 -14.45
N GLN A 29 -5.58 10.98 -14.17
CA GLN A 29 -5.87 12.11 -15.07
C GLN A 29 -5.15 11.97 -16.41
N HIS A 30 -3.90 11.50 -16.41
CA HIS A 30 -3.09 11.41 -17.63
C HIS A 30 -3.39 10.16 -18.46
N PHE A 31 -3.53 8.99 -17.83
CA PHE A 31 -3.66 7.69 -18.52
C PHE A 31 -5.08 7.10 -18.48
N GLY A 32 -5.99 7.67 -17.68
CA GLY A 32 -7.31 7.11 -17.45
C GLY A 32 -7.28 5.77 -16.68
N TYR A 33 -8.32 4.97 -16.88
CA TYR A 33 -8.52 3.68 -16.20
C TYR A 33 -8.21 2.45 -17.07
N GLY A 34 -7.65 2.64 -18.27
CA GLY A 34 -7.24 1.55 -19.14
C GLY A 34 -6.08 0.74 -18.52
N PRO A 35 -4.94 1.39 -18.19
CA PRO A 35 -3.87 0.74 -17.46
C PRO A 35 -4.27 0.32 -16.04
N LYS A 36 -3.81 -0.86 -15.65
CA LYS A 36 -3.96 -1.41 -14.30
C LYS A 36 -2.73 -1.05 -13.49
N PHE A 37 -2.84 -0.06 -12.61
CA PHE A 37 -1.75 0.35 -11.74
C PHE A 37 -1.66 -0.52 -10.50
N THR A 38 -0.44 -0.76 -10.05
CA THR A 38 -0.11 -1.41 -8.78
C THR A 38 0.76 -0.46 -7.96
N HIS A 39 0.84 -0.71 -6.66
CA HIS A 39 1.69 0.07 -5.76
C HIS A 39 2.28 -0.84 -4.70
N ASP A 40 3.59 -0.82 -4.54
CA ASP A 40 4.28 -1.54 -3.47
C ASP A 40 4.60 -0.57 -2.34
N VAL A 41 4.10 -0.90 -1.15
CA VAL A 41 4.28 -0.11 0.07
C VAL A 41 5.54 -0.52 0.82
N HIS A 42 5.99 -1.74 0.62
CA HIS A 42 7.22 -2.26 1.19
C HIS A 42 7.26 -2.12 2.72
N GLU A 43 6.17 -2.51 3.39
CA GLU A 43 6.07 -2.74 4.84
C GLU A 43 6.44 -1.58 5.80
N HIS A 44 6.66 -0.36 5.30
CA HIS A 44 7.12 0.77 6.12
C HIS A 44 6.04 1.45 6.98
N LEU A 45 4.77 1.01 6.93
CA LEU A 45 3.64 1.68 7.59
C LEU A 45 3.23 1.02 8.91
N ARG A 46 2.75 1.86 9.85
CA ARG A 46 2.03 1.39 11.03
C ARG A 46 0.59 0.99 10.66
N PRO A 47 -0.07 0.09 11.40
CA PRO A 47 -1.41 -0.40 11.06
C PRO A 47 -2.48 0.67 10.78
N HIS A 48 -2.51 1.75 11.55
CA HIS A 48 -3.46 2.85 11.32
C HIS A 48 -3.19 3.61 10.02
N GLN A 49 -1.93 3.74 9.62
CA GLN A 49 -1.52 4.39 8.37
C GLN A 49 -1.84 3.51 7.16
N ALA A 50 -1.65 2.19 7.29
CA ALA A 50 -2.05 1.24 6.26
C ALA A 50 -3.55 1.32 5.96
N VAL A 51 -4.40 1.40 6.99
CA VAL A 51 -5.85 1.62 6.81
C VAL A 51 -6.13 2.93 6.09
N ALA A 52 -5.50 4.02 6.53
CA ALA A 52 -5.68 5.35 5.93
C ALA A 52 -5.25 5.37 4.45
N LEU A 53 -4.11 4.77 4.11
CA LEU A 53 -3.62 4.67 2.74
C LEU A 53 -4.56 3.83 1.87
N ALA A 54 -5.00 2.67 2.36
CA ALA A 54 -5.87 1.79 1.60
C ALA A 54 -7.19 2.48 1.24
N GLN A 55 -7.78 3.24 2.17
CA GLN A 55 -8.97 4.05 1.92
C GLN A 55 -8.70 5.20 0.94
N ALA A 56 -7.59 5.93 1.11
CA ALA A 56 -7.22 7.02 0.22
C ALA A 56 -6.97 6.54 -1.23
N LEU A 57 -6.59 5.27 -1.41
CA LEU A 57 -6.35 4.66 -2.71
C LEU A 57 -7.61 4.11 -3.41
N GLU A 58 -8.75 3.98 -2.72
CA GLU A 58 -9.99 3.44 -3.29
C GLU A 58 -10.45 4.17 -4.57
N PRO A 59 -10.47 5.51 -4.63
CA PRO A 59 -10.91 6.24 -5.82
C PRO A 59 -10.04 5.93 -7.05
N HIS A 60 -8.80 5.52 -6.85
CA HIS A 60 -7.83 5.28 -7.93
C HIS A 60 -7.90 3.87 -8.52
N ARG A 61 -8.69 2.96 -7.95
CA ARG A 61 -8.97 1.62 -8.49
C ARG A 61 -7.71 0.87 -8.92
N LEU A 62 -6.75 0.77 -7.99
CA LEU A 62 -5.53 -0.01 -8.22
C LEU A 62 -5.88 -1.48 -8.46
N PHE A 63 -5.03 -2.17 -9.21
CA PHE A 63 -5.12 -3.61 -9.38
C PHE A 63 -4.79 -4.35 -8.09
N PHE A 64 -3.76 -3.88 -7.37
CA PHE A 64 -3.50 -4.19 -5.98
C PHE A 64 -2.59 -3.15 -5.33
N VAL A 65 -2.63 -3.08 -4.01
CA VAL A 65 -1.59 -2.52 -3.15
C VAL A 65 -0.85 -3.68 -2.51
N GLU A 66 0.46 -3.72 -2.69
CA GLU A 66 1.36 -4.77 -2.23
C GLU A 66 2.00 -4.38 -0.89
N ASP A 67 2.13 -5.35 0.00
CA ASP A 67 2.88 -5.28 1.25
C ASP A 67 2.61 -4.02 2.08
N ILE A 68 1.32 -3.65 2.19
CA ILE A 68 0.88 -2.51 2.99
C ILE A 68 1.26 -2.62 4.47
N LEU A 69 1.50 -3.85 4.94
CA LEU A 69 1.98 -4.17 6.29
C LEU A 69 2.95 -5.35 6.25
N PRO A 70 3.89 -5.42 7.20
CA PRO A 70 4.82 -6.55 7.33
C PRO A 70 4.08 -7.85 7.77
N PRO A 71 4.68 -9.04 7.55
CA PRO A 71 4.12 -10.33 7.98
C PRO A 71 3.70 -10.40 9.45
N GLU A 72 4.44 -9.77 10.35
CA GLU A 72 4.16 -9.72 11.79
C GLU A 72 2.82 -9.03 12.10
N HIS A 73 2.31 -8.22 11.18
CA HIS A 73 1.05 -7.50 11.29
C HIS A 73 -0.08 -8.09 10.44
N VAL A 74 0.05 -9.32 9.92
CA VAL A 74 -0.93 -9.97 9.01
C VAL A 74 -2.37 -9.93 9.52
N ALA A 75 -2.60 -10.00 10.84
CA ALA A 75 -3.94 -9.94 11.44
C ALA A 75 -4.69 -8.63 11.15
N TYR A 76 -3.98 -7.53 10.90
CA TYR A 76 -4.58 -6.22 10.60
C TYR A 76 -5.18 -6.13 9.19
N TYR A 77 -4.82 -7.01 8.26
CA TYR A 77 -5.46 -7.07 6.94
C TYR A 77 -6.98 -7.30 7.04
N ARG A 78 -7.45 -8.00 8.08
CA ARG A 78 -8.90 -8.16 8.34
C ARG A 78 -9.58 -6.83 8.65
N HIS A 79 -8.91 -5.92 9.36
CA HIS A 79 -9.44 -4.59 9.66
C HIS A 79 -9.49 -3.72 8.41
N ILE A 80 -8.44 -3.77 7.57
CA ILE A 80 -8.42 -3.06 6.28
C ILE A 80 -9.62 -3.48 5.42
N LYS A 81 -9.87 -4.80 5.31
CA LYS A 81 -11.00 -5.35 4.54
C LYS A 81 -12.39 -4.99 5.09
N GLN A 82 -12.49 -4.59 6.36
CA GLN A 82 -13.76 -4.16 6.95
C GLN A 82 -14.15 -2.73 6.57
N VAL A 83 -13.19 -1.90 6.15
CA VAL A 83 -13.39 -0.46 5.97
C VAL A 83 -13.05 0.07 4.58
N CYS A 84 -12.46 -0.76 3.71
CA CYS A 84 -12.14 -0.40 2.33
C CYS A 84 -12.16 -1.63 1.41
N THR A 85 -12.29 -1.36 0.11
CA THR A 85 -12.37 -2.37 -0.97
C THR A 85 -11.12 -2.41 -1.85
N THR A 86 -10.09 -1.62 -1.53
CA THR A 86 -8.81 -1.61 -2.25
C THR A 86 -8.17 -3.00 -2.23
N PRO A 87 -7.93 -3.63 -3.39
CA PRO A 87 -7.34 -4.97 -3.45
C PRO A 87 -5.94 -5.01 -2.82
N GLN A 88 -5.65 -6.06 -2.07
CA GLN A 88 -4.39 -6.25 -1.37
C GLN A 88 -3.61 -7.43 -1.99
N ALA A 89 -2.32 -7.24 -2.24
CA ALA A 89 -1.36 -8.30 -2.53
C ALA A 89 -0.38 -8.41 -1.36
N MET A 90 0.03 -9.62 -1.01
CA MET A 90 0.95 -9.84 0.10
C MET A 90 1.63 -11.19 0.01
N GLY A 91 2.89 -11.26 0.43
CA GLY A 91 3.53 -12.53 0.79
C GLY A 91 4.93 -12.78 0.24
N GLU A 92 5.62 -11.79 -0.33
CA GLU A 92 7.00 -11.98 -0.80
C GLU A 92 7.96 -12.40 0.32
N LEU A 93 7.68 -11.96 1.56
CA LEU A 93 8.47 -12.25 2.76
C LEU A 93 8.05 -13.53 3.49
N PHE A 94 6.97 -14.20 3.09
CA PHE A 94 6.52 -15.41 3.75
C PHE A 94 7.49 -16.58 3.52
N ILE A 95 7.89 -17.21 4.62
CA ILE A 95 8.77 -18.39 4.63
C ILE A 95 8.13 -19.59 5.32
N ASN A 96 6.98 -19.40 5.97
CA ASN A 96 6.28 -20.43 6.74
C ASN A 96 4.77 -20.40 6.49
N SER A 97 4.16 -21.59 6.39
CA SER A 97 2.70 -21.75 6.29
C SER A 97 1.89 -21.06 7.39
N ALA A 98 2.45 -20.95 8.60
CA ALA A 98 1.79 -20.27 9.70
C ALA A 98 1.56 -18.77 9.44
N GLU A 99 2.31 -18.16 8.52
CA GLU A 99 2.23 -16.74 8.18
C GLU A 99 1.11 -16.46 7.17
N TYR A 100 0.96 -17.31 6.14
CA TYR A 100 -0.04 -17.08 5.07
C TYR A 100 -1.39 -17.77 5.29
N LEU A 101 -1.45 -18.91 6.01
CA LEU A 101 -2.71 -19.62 6.22
C LEU A 101 -3.80 -18.75 6.88
N PRO A 102 -3.50 -17.93 7.92
CA PRO A 102 -4.50 -17.06 8.53
C PRO A 102 -5.05 -15.96 7.61
N LEU A 103 -4.33 -15.63 6.54
CA LEU A 103 -4.71 -14.58 5.57
C LEU A 103 -5.65 -15.12 4.48
N ILE A 104 -5.48 -16.39 4.09
CA ILE A 104 -6.19 -17.03 2.98
C ILE A 104 -7.47 -17.75 3.43
N GLN A 105 -7.51 -18.26 4.67
CA GLN A 105 -8.67 -18.95 5.27
C GLN A 105 -9.73 -17.98 5.79
#